data_AF-A0A5K4F6V8-F1
#
_entry.id   AF-A0A5K4F6V8-F1
#
_cell.length_a   1.000
_cell.length_b   1.000
_cell.length_c   1.000
_cell.angle_alpha   90.00
_cell.angle_beta   90.00
_cell.angle_gamma   90.00
#
_symmetry.space_group_name_H-M   'P 1'
#
loop_
_entity.id
_entity.type
_entity.pdbx_description
1 polymer ?
#
loop_
_entity_poly.entity_id
_entity_poly.type
_entity_poly.pdbx_seq_one_letter_code
_entity_poly.pdbx_strand_id
1 'polypeptide(L)' 'MEYFLTALNSGAPPHGGIALGLDRLIAIFVNAKSIRDVIAFLKAADGKDLLCGTPTMVDDEILSQ' A
#
# COMPACT_ATOMS: atom_id res chain seq x y z
N MET A 1 -11.95 7.52 -16.44
CA MET A 1 -11.90 6.42 -17.43
C MET A 1 -11.43 6.90 -18.80
N GLU A 2 -11.89 8.06 -19.26
CA GLU A 2 -11.50 8.66 -20.54
C GLU A 2 -9.99 8.70 -20.79
N TYR A 3 -9.18 9.09 -19.80
CA TYR A 3 -7.71 9.07 -19.88
C TYR A 3 -7.16 7.70 -20.34
N PHE A 4 -7.59 6.62 -19.69
CA PHE A 4 -7.12 5.27 -20.02
C PHE A 4 -7.62 4.83 -21.40
N LEU A 5 -8.85 5.16 -21.78
CA LEU A 5 -9.40 4.80 -23.09
C LEU A 5 -8.65 5.49 -24.23
N THR A 6 -8.32 6.77 -24.10
CA THR A 6 -7.50 7.49 -25.10
C THR A 6 -6.12 6.88 -25.24
N ALA A 7 -5.47 6.52 -24.12
CA ALA A 7 -4.16 5.87 -24.14
C ALA A 7 -4.21 4.48 -24.81
N LEU A 8 -5.24 3.67 -24.52
CA LEU A 8 -5.42 2.36 -25.14
C LEU A 8 -5.71 2.47 -26.64
N ASN A 9 -6.54 3.42 -27.05
CA ASN A 9 -6.85 3.71 -28.47
C ASN A 9 -5.65 4.25 -29.26
N SER A 10 -4.61 4.75 -28.59
CA SER A 10 -3.37 5.22 -29.23
C SER A 10 -2.44 4.09 -29.68
N GLY A 11 -2.93 2.83 -29.65
CA GLY A 11 -2.21 1.65 -30.14
C GLY A 11 -1.52 0.86 -29.04
N ALA A 12 -2.11 0.76 -27.85
CA ALA A 12 -1.55 -0.10 -26.81
C ALA A 12 -1.53 -1.59 -27.27
N PRO A 13 -0.40 -2.30 -27.13
CA PRO A 13 -0.29 -3.70 -27.53
C PRO A 13 -1.06 -4.63 -26.58
N PRO A 14 -1.30 -5.90 -26.96
CA PRO A 14 -1.80 -6.90 -26.02
C PRO A 14 -0.80 -7.05 -24.86
N HIS A 15 -1.22 -6.66 -23.66
CA HIS A 15 -0.37 -6.71 -22.47
C HIS A 15 -1.08 -7.45 -21.33
N GLY A 16 -0.29 -8.14 -20.51
CA GLY A 16 -0.73 -8.78 -19.29
C GLY A 16 0.33 -8.57 -18.21
N GLY A 17 -0.11 -8.48 -16.96
CA GLY A 17 0.77 -8.32 -15.81
C GLY A 17 0.31 -9.16 -14.63
N ILE A 18 1.22 -9.42 -13.71
CA ILE A 18 0.93 -10.06 -12.43
C ILE A 18 1.52 -9.21 -11.31
N ALA A 19 0.80 -9.10 -10.20
CA ALA A 19 1.29 -8.49 -8.98
C ALA A 19 1.37 -9.55 -7.89
N LEU A 20 2.57 -9.76 -7.35
CA LEU A 20 2.77 -10.68 -6.24
C LEU A 20 2.55 -9.93 -4.93
N GLY A 21 1.69 -10.47 -4.06
CA GLY A 21 1.53 -9.96 -2.69
C GLY A 21 2.76 -10.32 -1.86
N LEU A 22 3.76 -9.42 -1.82
CA LEU A 22 5.07 -9.68 -1.21
C LEU A 22 4.96 -10.09 0.25
N ASP A 23 4.19 -9.37 1.07
CA ASP A 23 4.03 -9.66 2.50
C ASP A 23 3.48 -11.07 2.73
N ARG A 24 2.50 -11.48 1.90
CA ARG A 24 1.93 -12.81 1.97
C ARG A 24 2.91 -13.88 1.50
N LEU A 25 3.66 -13.61 0.43
CA LEU A 25 4.67 -14.51 -0.11
C LEU A 25 5.76 -14.80 0.93
N ILE A 26 6.28 -13.76 1.58
CA ILE A 26 7.28 -13.90 2.65
C ILE A 26 6.70 -14.64 3.85
N ALA A 27 5.47 -14.31 4.28
CA ALA A 27 4.82 -15.01 5.38
C ALA A 27 4.71 -16.53 5.13
N ILE A 28 4.45 -16.95 3.89
CA ILE A 28 4.44 -18.36 3.51
C ILE A 28 5.86 -18.96 3.59
N PHE A 29 6.88 -18.29 3.04
CA PHE A 29 8.25 -18.78 3.04
C PHE A 29 8.84 -18.97 4.44
N VAL A 30 8.47 -18.12 5.40
CA VAL A 30 8.93 -18.21 6.80
C VAL A 30 7.94 -18.91 7.72
N ASN A 31 6.84 -19.45 7.18
CA ASN A 31 5.75 -20.07 7.93
C ASN A 31 5.20 -19.18 9.08
N ALA A 32 5.09 -17.88 8.82
CA ALA A 32 4.49 -16.93 9.75
C ALA A 32 2.97 -17.13 9.82
N LYS A 33 2.39 -17.03 11.03
CA LYS A 33 0.94 -17.14 11.24
C LYS A 33 0.19 -15.92 10.71
N SER A 34 0.87 -14.78 10.64
CA SER A 34 0.31 -13.51 10.21
C SER A 34 1.28 -12.77 9.28
N ILE A 35 0.75 -12.03 8.30
CA ILE A 35 1.55 -11.06 7.55
C ILE A 35 2.12 -9.95 8.45
N ARG A 36 1.52 -9.79 9.65
CA ARG A 36 2.03 -8.91 10.70
C ARG A 36 3.35 -9.39 11.30
N ASP A 37 3.79 -10.62 11.05
CA ASP A 37 5.06 -11.09 11.59
C ASP A 37 6.22 -10.84 10.60
N VAL A 38 5.93 -10.30 9.41
CA VAL A 38 6.93 -10.04 8.35
C VAL A 38 7.04 -8.55 7.97
N ILE A 39 6.34 -7.67 8.68
CA ILE A 39 6.40 -6.22 8.49
C ILE A 39 7.07 -5.63 9.74
N ALA A 40 8.13 -4.84 9.58
CA ALA A 40 8.92 -4.34 10.71
C ALA A 40 8.15 -3.39 11.64
N PHE A 41 7.35 -2.48 11.08
CA PHE A 41 6.57 -1.48 11.81
C PHE A 41 5.11 -1.54 11.38
N LEU A 42 4.31 -2.26 12.14
CA LEU A 42 2.91 -2.47 11.80
C LEU A 42 1.98 -1.36 12.25
N LYS A 43 0.89 -1.25 11.49
CA LYS A 43 -0.29 -0.51 11.90
C LYS A 43 -1.28 -1.42 12.63
N ALA A 44 -1.94 -0.86 13.63
CA ALA A 44 -3.08 -1.45 14.30
C ALA A 44 -4.26 -1.60 13.32
N ALA A 45 -5.31 -2.31 13.75
CA ALA A 45 -6.48 -2.59 12.90
C ALA A 45 -7.23 -1.31 12.48
N ASP A 46 -7.12 -0.24 13.25
CA ASP A 46 -7.66 1.10 12.95
C ASP A 46 -6.67 1.98 12.16
N GLY A 47 -5.58 1.40 11.63
CA GLY A 47 -4.61 2.09 10.78
C GLY A 47 -3.55 2.92 11.52
N LYS A 48 -3.55 2.91 12.86
CA LYS A 48 -2.62 3.71 13.66
C LYS A 48 -1.28 3.01 13.87
N ASP A 49 -0.19 3.78 13.89
CA ASP A 49 1.08 3.29 14.42
C ASP A 49 1.14 3.62 15.92
N LEU A 50 1.07 2.58 16.74
CA LEU A 50 1.10 2.71 18.20
C LEU A 50 2.50 3.01 18.74
N LEU A 51 3.57 2.73 17.99
CA LEU A 51 4.95 3.03 18.39
C LEU A 51 5.22 4.53 18.25
N CYS A 52 4.84 5.11 17.12
CA CYS A 52 5.06 6.53 16.84
C CYS A 52 3.90 7.43 17.26
N GLY A 53 2.75 6.86 17.66
CA GLY A 53 1.55 7.61 18.01
C GLY A 53 0.90 8.31 16.81
N THR A 54 0.96 7.71 15.61
CA THR A 54 0.46 8.33 14.37
C THR A 54 -0.87 7.71 13.91
N PRO A 55 -1.72 8.44 13.15
CA PRO A 55 -1.56 9.83 12.74
C PRO A 55 -1.71 10.81 13.91
N THR A 56 -1.09 11.97 13.76
CA THR A 56 -1.22 13.10 14.69
C THR A 56 -1.93 14.26 14.00
N MET A 57 -2.43 15.21 14.79
CA MET A 57 -2.89 16.49 14.25
C MET A 57 -1.69 17.27 13.70
N VAL A 58 -1.92 17.98 12.60
CA VAL A 58 -0.96 18.91 11.98
C VAL A 58 -1.41 20.33 12.35
N ASP A 59 -0.47 21.25 12.57
CA ASP A 59 -0.76 22.64 12.90
C ASP A 59 -1.51 23.36 11.75
N ASP A 60 -2.47 24.23 12.10
CA ASP A 60 -3.29 24.95 11.12
C ASP A 60 -2.45 25.83 10.17
N GLU A 61 -1.31 26.34 10.62
CA GLU A 61 -0.38 27.10 9.78
C GLU A 61 0.12 26.25 8.59
N ILE A 62 0.48 24.98 8.83
CA ILE A 62 0.91 24.05 7.78
C ILE A 62 -0.27 23.66 6.88
N LEU A 63 -1.46 23.52 7.45
CA LEU A 63 -2.68 23.20 6.68
C LEU A 63 -3.14 24.37 5.79
N SER A 64 -2.74 25.60 6.11
CA SER A 64 -3.11 26.81 5.36
C SER A 64 -2.18 27.14 4.17
N GLN A 65 -1.16 26.32 3.92
CA GLN A 65 -0.24 26.42 2.78
C GLN A 65 -0.83 25.82 1.50
#